data_AF-A0A4Q3WC00-F1
#
_entry.id   AF-A0A4Q3WC00-F1
#
_cell.length_a   1.000
_cell.length_b   1.000
_cell.length_c   1.000
_cell.angle_alpha   90.00
_cell.angle_beta   90.00
_cell.angle_gamma   90.00
#
_symmetry.space_group_name_H-M   'P 1'
#
loop_
_entity.id
_entity.type
_entity.pdbx_description
1 polymer ?
#
loop_
_entity_poly.entity_id
_entity_poly.type
_entity_poly.pdbx_seq_one_letter_code
_entity_poly.pdbx_strand_id
1 'polypeptide(L)' 'MTSTASQKFFSQAQQIIPGGVNSPVRAFRSVGGEPRFIERGEGAYFWDVDGNRYLDYVGSWGPLIHGHAPA' A
#
# COMPACT_ATOMS: atom_id res chain seq x y z
N MET A 1 -8.20 -11.64 -4.49
CA MET A 1 -7.55 -10.96 -3.35
C MET A 1 -8.63 -10.23 -2.57
N THR A 2 -8.69 -10.42 -1.26
CA THR A 2 -9.62 -9.73 -0.37
C THR A 2 -9.13 -8.31 -0.13
N SER A 3 -10.02 -7.34 0.09
CA SER A 3 -9.61 -5.95 0.34
C SER A 3 -10.51 -5.20 1.32
N THR A 4 -11.21 -5.94 2.19
CA THR A 4 -12.23 -5.39 3.09
C THR A 4 -11.60 -4.47 4.14
N ALA A 5 -10.44 -4.82 4.69
CA ALA A 5 -9.73 -4.01 5.66
C ALA A 5 -9.13 -2.76 4.98
N SER A 6 -8.48 -2.92 3.82
CA SER A 6 -7.96 -1.80 3.04
C SER A 6 -9.05 -0.78 2.65
N GLN A 7 -10.23 -1.25 2.21
CA GLN A 7 -11.38 -0.39 1.90
C GLN A 7 -11.88 0.38 3.12
N LYS A 8 -11.99 -0.30 4.27
CA LYS A 8 -12.40 0.34 5.53
C LYS A 8 -11.40 1.44 5.93
N PHE A 9 -10.11 1.15 5.91
CA PHE A 9 -9.08 2.12 6.27
C PHE A 9 -9.01 3.29 5.29
N PHE A 10 -9.19 3.03 3.99
CA PHE A 10 -9.23 4.12 3.01
C PHE A 10 -10.43 5.04 3.21
N SER A 11 -11.62 4.47 3.47
CA SER A 11 -12.82 5.24 3.78
C SER A 11 -12.64 6.12 5.02
N GLN A 12 -11.97 5.61 6.06
CA GLN A 12 -11.61 6.38 7.25
C GLN A 12 -10.59 7.48 6.94
N ALA A 13 -9.54 7.16 6.18
CA ALA A 13 -8.50 8.12 5.80
C ALA A 13 -9.06 9.29 4.98
N GLN A 14 -10.02 9.03 4.09
CA GLN A 14 -10.69 10.07 3.30
C GLN A 14 -11.41 11.12 4.15
N GLN A 15 -11.80 10.80 5.39
CA GLN A 15 -12.45 11.76 6.29
C GLN A 15 -11.47 12.77 6.90
N ILE A 16 -10.17 12.47 6.90
CA ILE A 16 -9.16 13.25 7.66
C ILE A 16 -7.92 13.66 6.85
N ILE A 17 -7.66 13.04 5.69
CA ILE A 17 -6.54 13.35 4.80
C ILE A 17 -7.09 13.64 3.40
N PRO A 18 -6.69 14.74 2.73
CA PRO A 18 -7.14 15.04 1.38
C PRO A 18 -6.90 13.88 0.40
N GLY A 19 -7.99 13.35 -0.17
CA GLY A 19 -7.92 12.18 -1.06
C GLY A 19 -7.53 10.86 -0.37
N GLY A 20 -7.56 10.82 0.97
CA GLY A 20 -7.21 9.65 1.78
C GLY A 20 -5.72 9.30 1.82
N VAL A 21 -4.83 10.16 1.30
CA VAL A 21 -3.40 9.85 1.15
C VAL A 21 -2.47 11.04 1.38
N ASN A 22 -1.26 10.77 1.86
CA ASN A 22 -0.21 11.77 2.06
C ASN A 22 0.66 12.05 0.80
N SER A 23 0.41 11.36 -0.30
CA SER A 23 1.05 11.64 -1.60
C SER A 23 0.10 11.21 -2.73
N PRO A 24 -0.16 12.05 -3.75
CA PRO A 24 -1.26 11.85 -4.70
C PRO A 24 -1.25 10.50 -5.43
N VAL A 25 -0.07 9.99 -5.79
CA VAL A 25 0.07 8.72 -6.52
C VAL A 25 -0.51 7.52 -5.74
N ARG A 26 -0.53 7.62 -4.41
CA ARG A 26 -1.05 6.56 -3.53
C ARG A 26 -2.57 6.44 -3.59
N ALA A 27 -3.30 7.39 -4.17
CA ALA A 27 -4.75 7.34 -4.27
C ALA A 27 -5.28 6.50 -5.45
N PHE A 28 -4.39 5.89 -6.25
CA PHE A 28 -4.73 4.97 -7.35
C PHE A 28 -5.64 5.54 -8.46
N ARG A 29 -5.86 6.87 -8.47
CA ARG A 29 -6.79 7.53 -9.40
C ARG A 29 -6.54 7.22 -10.88
N SER A 30 -5.28 7.07 -11.29
CA SER A 30 -4.92 6.80 -12.69
C SER A 30 -5.13 5.36 -13.14
N VAL A 31 -5.25 4.41 -12.20
CA VAL A 31 -5.41 2.97 -12.50
C VAL A 31 -6.77 2.42 -12.06
N GLY A 32 -7.54 3.20 -11.30
CA GLY A 32 -8.81 2.79 -10.73
C GLY A 32 -8.65 1.86 -9.52
N GLY A 33 -9.78 1.54 -8.89
CA GLY A 33 -9.81 0.74 -7.68
C GLY A 33 -9.36 1.50 -6.42
N GLU A 34 -9.21 0.75 -5.34
CA GLU A 34 -8.87 1.28 -4.02
C GLU A 34 -7.43 0.90 -3.63
N PRO A 35 -6.68 1.81 -2.99
CA PRO A 35 -5.31 1.54 -2.61
C PRO A 35 -5.21 0.44 -1.55
N ARG A 36 -4.11 -0.30 -1.58
CA ARG A 36 -3.77 -1.28 -0.55
C ARG A 36 -3.09 -0.60 0.62
N PHE A 37 -3.56 -0.89 1.83
CA PHE A 37 -2.88 -0.49 3.05
C PHE A 37 -1.85 -1.58 3.39
N ILE A 38 -0.58 -1.20 3.46
CA ILE A 38 0.54 -2.14 3.63
C ILE A 38 0.80 -2.31 5.13
N GLU A 39 0.83 -3.56 5.61
CA GLU A 39 1.11 -3.89 7.01
C GLU A 39 2.61 -4.12 7.25
N ARG A 40 3.26 -4.89 6.36
CA ARG A 40 4.68 -5.25 6.50
C ARG A 40 5.33 -5.55 5.16
N GLY A 41 6.66 -5.50 5.13
CA GLY A 41 7.48 -5.95 4.01
C GLY A 41 8.67 -6.76 4.48
N GLU A 42 9.14 -7.69 3.64
CA GLU A 42 10.33 -8.51 3.88
C GLU A 42 10.95 -8.93 2.54
N GLY A 43 12.23 -8.62 2.34
CA GLY A 43 12.94 -8.89 1.09
C GLY A 43 12.24 -8.23 -0.09
N ALA A 44 11.92 -9.00 -1.13
CA ALA A 44 11.25 -8.50 -2.33
C ALA A 44 9.71 -8.43 -2.22
N TYR A 45 9.12 -8.70 -1.04
CA TYR A 45 7.68 -8.83 -0.89
C TYR A 45 7.10 -7.83 0.12
N PHE A 46 5.82 -7.48 -0.08
CA PHE A 46 5.00 -6.86 0.97
C PHE A 46 3.68 -7.61 1.19
N TRP A 47 3.09 -7.38 2.34
CA TRP A 47 1.76 -7.86 2.72
C TRP A 47 0.86 -6.68 3.04
N ASP A 48 -0.35 -6.68 2.47
CA ASP A 48 -1.37 -5.73 2.86
C ASP A 48 -2.08 -6.17 4.16
N VAL A 49 -2.88 -5.27 4.72
CA VAL A 49 -3.69 -5.50 5.95
C VAL A 49 -4.77 -6.57 5.78
N ASP A 50 -5.00 -7.05 4.55
CA ASP A 50 -5.91 -8.15 4.24
C ASP A 50 -5.16 -9.49 4.13
N GLY A 51 -3.84 -9.50 4.35
CA GLY A 51 -2.99 -10.69 4.30
C GLY A 51 -2.53 -11.10 2.91
N ASN A 52 -2.82 -10.32 1.86
CA ASN A 52 -2.37 -10.64 0.50
C ASN A 52 -0.87 -10.33 0.37
N ARG A 53 -0.11 -11.29 -0.20
CA ARG A 53 1.32 -11.12 -0.50
C ARG A 53 1.54 -10.65 -1.93
N TYR A 54 2.41 -9.68 -2.12
CA TYR A 54 2.77 -9.12 -3.42
C TYR A 54 4.28 -9.13 -3.62
N LEU A 55 4.73 -9.44 -4.83
CA LEU A 55 6.09 -9.12 -5.28
C LEU A 55 6.17 -7.61 -5.52
N ASP A 56 7.09 -6.92 -4.85
CA ASP A 56 7.16 -5.47 -4.85
C ASP A 56 8.11 -4.92 -5.92
N TYR A 57 7.54 -4.40 -7.00
CA TYR A 57 8.27 -3.62 -8.01
C TYR A 57 8.19 -2.10 -7.79
N VAL A 58 7.39 -1.63 -6.84
CA VAL A 58 7.36 -0.21 -6.47
C VAL A 58 8.57 0.12 -5.62
N GLY A 59 8.99 -0.77 -4.71
CA GLY A 59 10.23 -0.65 -3.94
C GLY A 59 10.31 0.66 -3.14
N SER A 60 9.16 1.09 -2.58
CA SER A 60 8.97 2.40 -1.96
C SER A 60 9.41 3.60 -2.82
N TRP A 61 9.29 3.49 -4.14
CA TRP A 61 9.75 4.49 -5.12
C TRP A 61 11.27 4.63 -5.19
N GLY A 62 12.03 3.61 -4.81
CA GLY A 62 13.49 3.56 -4.97
C GLY A 62 14.33 3.16 -3.73
N PRO A 63 14.02 3.58 -2.49
CA PRO A 63 14.89 3.38 -1.34
C PRO A 63 15.22 1.91 -1.02
N LEU A 64 14.37 0.97 -1.44
CA LEU A 64 14.44 -0.44 -1.04
C LEU A 64 15.28 -1.28 -2.00
N ILE A 65 16.48 -0.82 -2.36
CA ILE A 65 17.38 -1.54 -3.27
C ILE A 65 17.83 -2.90 -2.71
N HIS A 66 17.93 -3.02 -1.38
CA HIS A 66 18.22 -4.28 -0.68
C HIS A 66 16.94 -5.02 -0.22
N GLY A 67 15.77 -4.59 -0.69
CA GLY A 67 14.48 -5.08 -0.22
C GLY A 67 14.00 -4.44 1.08
N HIS A 68 12.81 -4.85 1.51
CA HIS A 68 12.21 -4.47 2.78
C HIS A 68 12.90 -5.17 3.95
N ALA A 69 13.17 -4.44 5.03
CA ALA A 69 13.74 -4.96 6.29
C ALA A 69 14.94 -5.91 6.09
N PRO A 70 16.03 -5.45 5.42
CA PRO A 70 17.25 -6.24 5.30
C PRO A 70 17.85 -6.52 6.68
N ALA A 71 18.53 -7.66 6.80
CA ALA A 71 19.24 -8.07 8.01
C ALA A 71 20.40 -7.15 8.38
#